data_AF-A0A7R8W3V4-F1
#
_entry.id   AF-A0A7R8W3V4-F1
#
_cell.length_a   1.000
_cell.length_b   1.000
_cell.length_c   1.000
_cell.angle_alpha   90.00
_cell.angle_beta   90.00
_cell.angle_gamma   90.00
#
_symmetry.space_group_name_H-M   'P 1'
#
loop_
_entity.id
_entity.type
_entity.pdbx_description
1 polymer ?
#
loop_
_entity_poly.entity_id
_entity_poly.type
_entity_poly.pdbx_seq_one_letter_code
_entity_poly.pdbx_strand_id
1 'polypeptide(L)'
;MVDAAASLLDELMGRFRNEDPEKMNKKLKWNDEDVCQFYCLRFCPNDLFTNTRADLGPCRKIHDEDAKESFKSAAAYEKRQLEDEFIRYAGNLLRDVDRKIAKGKERLALALQTEAMNLPPNLQRESKEKVALLTEKINKLISEAEEMGSEGKRQN
;
A
#
# COMPACT_ATOMS: atom_id res chain seq x y z
N MET A 1 6.52 26.41 -15.58
CA MET A 1 7.96 26.56 -15.86
C MET A 1 8.72 27.33 -14.77
N VAL A 2 8.05 28.10 -13.89
CA VAL A 2 8.70 28.88 -12.82
C VAL A 2 9.08 28.01 -11.60
N ASP A 3 8.31 26.95 -11.32
CA ASP A 3 8.52 26.09 -10.12
C ASP A 3 9.73 25.16 -10.22
N ALA A 4 10.07 24.68 -11.42
CA ALA A 4 11.25 23.82 -11.61
C ALA A 4 12.56 24.61 -11.41
N ALA A 5 12.57 25.87 -11.85
CA ALA A 5 13.71 26.77 -11.63
C ALA A 5 13.83 27.17 -10.16
N ALA A 6 12.70 27.41 -9.48
CA ALA A 6 12.68 27.66 -8.03
C ALA A 6 13.21 26.47 -7.24
N SER A 7 12.74 25.25 -7.54
CA SER A 7 13.20 24.02 -6.87
C SER A 7 14.71 23.79 -7.04
N LEU A 8 15.26 24.05 -8.23
CA LEU A 8 16.70 23.92 -8.49
C LEU A 8 17.51 24.97 -7.72
N LEU A 9 17.00 26.21 -7.64
CA LEU A 9 17.66 27.27 -6.88
C LEU A 9 17.59 27.02 -5.36
N ASP A 10 16.56 26.34 -4.87
CA ASP A 10 16.42 25.99 -3.45
C ASP A 10 17.34 24.82 -3.06
N GLU A 11 17.67 23.92 -4.00
CA GLU A 11 18.74 22.93 -3.83
C GLU A 11 20.13 23.57 -3.80
N LEU A 12 20.34 24.63 -4.57
CA LEU A 12 21.66 25.27 -4.71
C LEU A 12 21.96 26.32 -3.63
N MET A 13 20.94 27.05 -3.16
CA MET A 13 21.07 28.20 -2.25
C MET A 13 20.36 28.01 -0.90
N GLY A 14 19.71 26.86 -0.70
CA GLY A 14 18.93 26.54 0.49
C GLY A 14 17.46 27.02 0.39
N ARG A 15 16.54 26.20 0.90
CA ARG A 15 15.08 26.44 0.95
C ARG A 15 14.71 27.75 1.69
N PHE A 16 15.63 28.20 2.54
CA PHE A 16 15.71 29.50 3.23
C PHE A 16 15.54 30.75 2.35
N ARG A 17 16.00 30.72 1.09
CA ARG A 17 16.48 31.91 0.35
C ARG A 17 15.59 33.17 0.41
N ASN A 18 14.27 33.03 0.48
CA ASN A 18 13.33 34.15 0.40
C ASN A 18 12.72 34.56 1.76
N GLU A 19 13.10 33.94 2.88
CA GLU A 19 12.59 34.26 4.21
C GLU A 19 13.50 35.24 4.99
N ASP A 20 12.92 35.94 5.96
CA ASP A 20 13.64 36.87 6.83
C ASP A 20 14.90 36.23 7.46
N PRO A 21 16.01 36.97 7.61
CA PRO A 21 17.28 36.45 8.13
C PRO A 21 17.20 35.83 9.55
N GLU A 22 16.16 36.15 10.33
CA GLU A 22 15.87 35.51 11.61
C GLU A 22 15.16 34.15 11.48
N LYS A 23 14.40 33.91 10.40
CA LYS A 23 13.74 32.63 10.10
C LYS A 23 14.66 31.66 9.34
N MET A 24 15.58 32.20 8.53
CA MET A 24 16.68 31.46 7.90
C MET A 24 17.49 30.59 8.87
N ASN A 25 17.55 30.97 10.15
CA ASN A 25 18.32 30.30 11.19
C ASN A 25 17.47 29.57 12.24
N LYS A 26 16.14 29.53 12.11
CA LYS A 26 15.33 28.68 12.98
C LYS A 26 15.42 27.25 12.48
N LYS A 27 16.35 26.49 13.07
CA LYS A 27 16.38 25.03 12.95
C LYS A 27 14.99 24.50 13.31
N LEU A 28 14.26 23.99 12.32
CA LEU A 28 12.97 23.35 12.56
C LEU A 28 13.17 22.22 13.54
N LYS A 29 12.38 22.20 14.60
CA LYS A 29 12.40 21.10 15.56
C LYS A 29 11.43 20.03 15.05
N TRP A 30 11.77 18.78 15.32
CA TRP A 30 10.89 17.65 15.03
C TRP A 30 9.53 17.72 15.76
N ASN A 31 9.44 18.54 16.81
CA ASN A 31 8.24 18.78 17.61
C ASN A 31 7.30 19.86 17.05
N ASP A 32 7.68 20.54 15.97
CA ASP A 32 6.84 21.58 15.38
C ASP A 32 5.66 20.94 14.61
N GLU A 33 4.45 21.51 14.75
CA GLU A 33 3.22 20.96 14.15
C GLU A 33 3.27 20.94 12.60
N ASP A 34 4.04 21.85 12.03
CA ASP A 34 4.28 21.99 10.59
C ASP A 34 5.14 20.86 10.02
N VAL A 35 5.91 20.15 10.86
CA VAL A 35 6.79 19.05 10.43
C VAL A 35 6.02 17.73 10.39
N CYS A 36 6.28 16.93 9.35
CA CYS A 36 5.66 15.62 9.23
C CYS A 36 6.31 14.61 10.17
N GLN A 37 5.63 14.34 11.29
CA GLN A 37 6.07 13.34 12.27
C GLN A 37 6.27 11.93 11.65
N PHE A 38 5.43 11.55 10.68
CA PHE A 38 5.57 10.28 9.97
C PHE A 38 6.85 10.21 9.12
N TYR A 39 7.24 11.34 8.53
CA TYR A 39 8.51 11.45 7.80
C TYR A 39 9.72 11.32 8.73
N CYS A 40 9.65 11.96 9.90
CA CYS A 40 10.68 11.86 10.94
C CYS A 40 10.85 10.43 11.46
N LEU A 41 9.76 9.66 11.60
CA LEU A 41 9.81 8.25 11.99
C LEU A 41 10.54 7.40 10.94
N ARG A 42 10.03 7.38 9.69
CA ARG A 42 10.63 6.57 8.63
C ARG A 42 10.33 7.09 7.24
N PHE A 43 9.03 7.18 6.91
CA PHE A 43 8.53 7.65 5.63
C PHE A 43 7.11 8.21 5.77
N CYS A 44 6.77 9.18 4.92
CA CYS A 44 5.42 9.72 4.85
C CYS A 44 4.59 8.92 3.83
N PRO A 45 3.44 8.34 4.21
CA PRO A 45 2.59 7.60 3.28
C PRO A 45 2.10 8.44 2.09
N ASN A 46 1.88 9.74 2.29
CA ASN A 46 1.45 10.65 1.23
C ASN A 46 2.51 10.80 0.14
N ASP A 47 3.79 10.79 0.52
CA ASP A 47 4.91 10.88 -0.42
C ASP A 47 5.14 9.57 -1.17
N LEU A 48 5.02 8.45 -0.44
CA LEU A 48 5.21 7.11 -0.98
C LEU A 48 4.19 6.73 -2.06
N PHE A 49 2.95 7.19 -1.93
CA PHE A 49 1.86 6.86 -2.84
C PHE A 49 1.59 7.93 -3.91
N THR A 50 2.43 8.94 -4.03
CA THR A 50 2.34 9.93 -5.12
C THR A 50 2.36 9.22 -6.48
N ASN A 51 1.52 9.67 -7.41
CA ASN A 51 1.39 9.09 -8.76
C ASN A 51 0.91 7.62 -8.80
N THR A 52 0.37 7.09 -7.71
CA THR A 52 -0.21 5.73 -7.69
C THR A 52 -1.74 5.79 -7.73
N ARG A 53 -2.38 4.65 -8.00
CA ARG A 53 -3.85 4.52 -7.94
C ARG A 53 -4.42 4.73 -6.52
N ALA A 54 -3.56 4.75 -5.51
CA ALA A 54 -3.90 4.99 -4.11
C ALA A 54 -3.37 6.36 -3.63
N ASP A 55 -3.19 7.32 -4.54
CA ASP A 55 -2.69 8.65 -4.20
C ASP A 55 -3.55 9.33 -3.12
N LEU A 56 -2.88 9.76 -2.05
CA LEU A 56 -3.44 10.48 -0.92
C LEU A 56 -3.33 12.01 -1.10
N GLY A 57 -2.64 12.44 -2.16
CA GLY A 57 -2.30 13.83 -2.43
C GLY A 57 -0.97 14.25 -1.81
N PRO A 58 -0.47 15.45 -2.15
CA PRO A 58 0.77 15.97 -1.61
C PRO A 58 0.68 16.14 -0.09
N CYS A 59 1.77 15.83 0.60
CA CYS A 59 1.84 16.04 2.04
C CYS A 59 1.71 17.53 2.37
N ARG A 60 0.84 17.88 3.32
CA ARG A 60 0.66 19.26 3.80
C ARG A 60 1.73 19.71 4.79
N LYS A 61 2.54 18.76 5.28
CA LYS A 61 3.55 18.97 6.30
C LYS A 61 4.95 18.97 5.67
N ILE A 62 5.87 19.67 6.31
CA ILE A 62 7.26 19.84 5.86
C ILE A 62 8.04 18.54 6.07
N HIS A 63 8.74 18.10 5.02
CA HIS A 63 9.68 16.99 5.05
C HIS A 63 11.11 17.55 5.08
N ASP A 64 11.70 17.56 6.27
CA ASP A 64 13.06 18.06 6.50
C ASP A 64 13.93 16.93 7.07
N GLU A 65 15.14 16.76 6.52
CA GLU A 65 16.11 15.77 6.96
C GLU A 65 16.76 16.16 8.28
N ASP A 66 16.95 17.46 8.54
CA ASP A 66 17.53 17.94 9.80
C ASP A 66 16.61 17.65 10.99
N ALA A 67 15.29 17.75 10.76
CA ALA A 67 14.27 17.36 11.74
C ALA A 67 14.28 15.84 11.97
N LYS A 68 14.50 15.03 10.92
CA LYS A 68 14.61 13.57 11.02
C LYS A 68 15.85 13.15 11.82
N GLU A 69 16.97 13.82 11.65
CA GLU A 69 18.18 13.57 12.44
C GLU A 69 17.98 13.98 13.91
N SER A 70 17.37 15.14 14.14
CA SER A 70 16.99 15.58 15.48
C SER A 70 16.05 14.59 16.17
N PHE A 71 15.11 13.99 15.43
CA PHE A 71 14.22 12.96 15.94
C PHE A 71 14.95 11.66 16.34
N LYS A 72 16.01 11.27 15.63
CA LYS A 72 16.83 10.11 16.02
C LYS A 72 17.46 10.29 17.40
N SER A 73 17.76 11.53 17.80
CA SER A 73 18.28 11.85 19.13
C SER A 73 17.21 11.96 20.23
N ALA A 74 15.91 11.97 19.87
CA ALA A 74 14.80 12.14 20.81
C ALA A 74 14.60 10.94 21.74
N ALA A 75 13.83 11.15 22.81
CA ALA A 75 13.57 10.15 23.84
C ALA A 75 12.79 8.93 23.29
N ALA A 76 13.05 7.74 23.84
CA ALA A 76 12.39 6.51 23.42
C ALA A 76 10.87 6.52 23.68
N TYR A 77 10.42 7.24 24.70
CA TYR A 77 9.00 7.35 25.04
C TYR A 77 8.19 8.08 23.95
N GLU A 78 8.68 9.25 23.51
CA GLU A 78 8.02 10.06 22.48
C GLU A 78 8.01 9.34 21.12
N LYS A 79 9.11 8.64 20.80
CA LYS A 79 9.20 7.78 19.61
C LYS A 79 8.11 6.73 19.59
N ARG A 80 7.90 6.03 20.71
CA ARG A 80 6.91 4.97 20.81
C ARG A 80 5.48 5.49 20.60
N GLN A 81 5.15 6.66 21.13
CA GLN A 81 3.82 7.25 20.92
C GLN A 81 3.54 7.55 19.45
N LEU A 82 4.54 8.10 18.75
CA LEU A 82 4.45 8.39 17.32
C LEU A 82 4.38 7.09 16.50
N GLU A 83 5.14 6.05 16.86
CA GLU A 83 5.05 4.73 16.24
C GLU A 83 3.64 4.13 16.38
N ASP A 84 3.05 4.20 17.58
CA ASP A 84 1.69 3.70 17.84
C ASP A 84 0.64 4.48 17.02
N GLU A 85 0.83 5.78 16.82
CA GLU A 85 -0.01 6.59 15.93
C GLU A 85 0.17 6.20 14.45
N PHE A 86 1.41 5.99 14.01
CA PHE A 86 1.72 5.55 12.66
C PHE A 86 1.11 4.18 12.35
N ILE A 87 1.19 3.23 13.29
CA ILE A 87 0.57 1.90 13.14
C ILE A 87 -0.95 2.01 13.04
N ARG A 88 -1.58 2.87 13.85
CA ARG A 88 -3.03 3.12 13.76
C ARG A 88 -3.41 3.70 12.39
N TYR A 89 -2.65 4.68 11.90
CA TYR A 89 -2.86 5.27 10.58
C TYR A 89 -2.68 4.25 9.45
N ALA A 90 -1.59 3.48 9.47
CA ALA A 90 -1.33 2.42 8.50
C ALA A 90 -2.40 1.33 8.51
N GLY A 91 -2.91 0.96 9.69
CA GLY A 91 -4.01 0.01 9.84
C GLY A 91 -5.30 0.51 9.20
N ASN A 92 -5.59 1.81 9.25
CA ASN A 92 -6.74 2.39 8.56
C ASN A 92 -6.57 2.37 7.04
N LEU A 93 -5.39 2.72 6.53
CA LEU A 93 -5.08 2.62 5.09
C LEU A 93 -5.24 1.19 4.58
N LEU A 94 -4.76 0.20 5.35
CA LEU A 94 -4.90 -1.21 5.00
C LEU A 94 -6.37 -1.63 4.90
N ARG A 95 -7.20 -1.26 5.88
CA ARG A 95 -8.64 -1.53 5.86
C ARG A 95 -9.35 -0.90 4.66
N ASP A 96 -8.93 0.28 4.23
CA ASP A 96 -9.51 0.94 3.07
C ASP A 96 -9.13 0.24 1.76
N VAL A 97 -7.88 -0.25 1.67
CA VAL A 97 -7.44 -1.10 0.55
C VAL A 97 -8.21 -2.42 0.55
N ASP A 98 -8.35 -3.08 1.69
CA ASP A 98 -9.10 -4.34 1.81
C ASP A 98 -10.57 -4.15 1.39
N ARG A 99 -11.21 -3.04 1.80
CA ARG A 99 -12.57 -2.70 1.36
C ARG A 99 -12.66 -2.48 -0.15
N LYS A 100 -11.67 -1.81 -0.74
CA LYS A 100 -11.61 -1.63 -2.21
C LYS A 100 -11.41 -2.98 -2.92
N ILE A 101 -10.57 -3.87 -2.39
CA ILE A 101 -10.36 -5.22 -2.93
C ILE A 101 -11.65 -6.03 -2.86
N ALA A 102 -12.34 -6.02 -1.71
CA ALA A 102 -13.59 -6.75 -1.52
C ALA A 102 -14.65 -6.31 -2.54
N LYS A 103 -14.87 -5.00 -2.69
CA LYS A 103 -15.80 -4.45 -3.70
C LYS A 103 -15.36 -4.78 -5.13
N GLY A 104 -14.05 -4.78 -5.41
CA GLY A 104 -13.51 -5.17 -6.70
C GLY A 104 -13.82 -6.63 -7.05
N LYS A 105 -13.65 -7.54 -6.07
CA LYS A 105 -13.97 -8.96 -6.21
C LYS A 105 -15.47 -9.20 -6.39
N GLU A 106 -16.31 -8.52 -5.61
CA GLU A 106 -17.77 -8.62 -5.74
C GLU A 106 -18.24 -8.14 -7.12
N ARG A 107 -17.73 -7.00 -7.60
CA ARG A 107 -18.03 -6.49 -8.95
C ARG A 107 -17.59 -7.46 -10.04
N LEU A 108 -16.42 -8.08 -9.89
CA LEU A 108 -15.93 -9.09 -10.83
C LEU A 108 -16.82 -10.34 -10.84
N ALA A 109 -17.23 -10.83 -9.65
CA ALA A 109 -18.10 -11.98 -9.52
C ALA A 109 -19.48 -11.73 -10.16
N LEU A 110 -20.06 -10.55 -9.95
CA LEU A 110 -21.31 -10.15 -10.59
C LEU A 110 -21.17 -10.05 -12.12
N ALA A 111 -20.09 -9.45 -12.62
CA ALA A 111 -19.83 -9.36 -14.06
C ALA A 111 -19.75 -10.77 -14.70
N LEU A 112 -18.99 -11.68 -14.09
CA LEU A 112 -18.89 -13.07 -14.53
C LEU A 112 -20.24 -13.80 -14.48
N GLN A 113 -21.05 -13.56 -13.45
CA GLN A 113 -22.38 -14.14 -13.34
C GLN A 113 -23.33 -13.61 -14.42
N THR A 114 -23.29 -12.30 -14.72
CA THR A 114 -24.10 -11.72 -15.81
C THR A 114 -23.66 -12.20 -17.18
N GLU A 115 -22.36 -12.35 -17.43
CA GLU A 115 -21.84 -12.97 -18.65
C GLU A 115 -22.30 -14.43 -18.77
N ALA A 116 -22.22 -15.19 -17.69
CA ALA A 116 -22.73 -16.56 -17.65
C ALA A 116 -24.23 -16.62 -17.94
N MET A 117 -25.04 -15.69 -17.41
CA MET A 117 -26.49 -15.61 -17.66
C MET A 117 -26.84 -15.18 -19.09
N ASN A 118 -25.98 -14.41 -19.76
CA ASN A 118 -26.15 -14.02 -21.16
C ASN A 118 -25.79 -15.13 -22.16
N LEU A 119 -25.18 -16.25 -21.71
CA LEU A 119 -25.04 -17.42 -22.57
C LEU A 119 -26.39 -18.12 -22.77
N PRO A 120 -26.70 -18.64 -23.98
CA PRO A 120 -27.90 -19.42 -24.22
C PRO A 120 -28.02 -20.59 -23.23
N PRO A 121 -29.22 -20.89 -22.71
CA PRO A 121 -29.40 -21.89 -21.64
C PRO A 121 -28.89 -23.29 -21.99
N ASN A 122 -28.84 -23.64 -23.29
CA ASN A 122 -28.25 -24.90 -23.76
C ASN A 122 -26.72 -24.96 -23.55
N LEU A 123 -26.01 -23.85 -23.84
CA LEU A 123 -24.55 -23.78 -23.67
C LEU A 123 -24.14 -23.72 -22.19
N GLN A 124 -24.95 -23.11 -21.32
CA GLN A 124 -24.72 -23.14 -19.87
C GLN A 124 -24.81 -24.56 -19.28
N ARG A 125 -25.77 -25.38 -19.74
CA ARG A 125 -25.92 -26.77 -19.26
C ARG A 125 -24.73 -27.63 -19.69
N GLU A 126 -24.37 -27.58 -20.98
CA GLU A 126 -23.20 -28.31 -21.47
C GLU A 126 -21.91 -27.87 -20.78
N SER A 127 -21.72 -26.56 -20.57
CA SER A 127 -20.54 -26.04 -19.88
C SER A 127 -20.48 -26.52 -18.42
N LYS A 128 -21.61 -26.52 -17.71
CA LYS A 128 -21.67 -27.00 -16.32
C LYS A 128 -21.42 -28.51 -16.22
N GLU A 129 -21.96 -29.30 -17.14
CA GLU A 129 -21.72 -30.75 -17.21
C GLU A 129 -20.25 -31.07 -17.51
N LYS A 130 -19.65 -30.37 -18.48
CA LYS A 130 -18.21 -30.51 -18.78
C LYS A 130 -17.34 -30.15 -17.58
N VAL A 131 -17.67 -29.08 -16.86
CA VAL A 131 -16.96 -28.69 -15.64
C VAL A 131 -17.10 -29.77 -14.57
N ALA A 132 -18.31 -30.28 -14.32
CA ALA A 132 -18.53 -31.33 -13.31
C ALA A 132 -17.74 -32.62 -13.62
N LEU A 133 -17.75 -33.08 -14.87
CA LEU A 133 -16.98 -34.25 -15.31
C LEU A 133 -15.48 -34.05 -15.14
N LEU A 134 -14.97 -32.86 -15.48
CA LEU A 134 -13.56 -32.53 -15.30
C LEU A 134 -13.19 -32.46 -13.81
N THR A 135 -14.05 -31.91 -12.95
CA THR A 135 -13.83 -31.89 -11.50
C THR A 135 -13.79 -33.29 -10.91
N GLU A 136 -14.69 -34.18 -11.32
CA GLU A 136 -14.66 -35.58 -10.88
C GLU A 136 -13.36 -36.28 -11.31
N LYS A 137 -12.92 -36.04 -12.55
CA LYS A 137 -11.67 -36.60 -13.07
C LYS A 137 -10.44 -36.04 -12.34
N ILE A 138 -10.43 -34.76 -12.02
CA ILE A 138 -9.37 -34.13 -11.21
C ILE A 138 -9.32 -34.79 -9.83
N ASN A 139 -10.46 -34.96 -9.15
CA ASN A 139 -10.50 -35.59 -7.83
C ASN A 139 -10.02 -37.05 -7.85
N LYS A 140 -10.35 -37.81 -8.90
CA LYS A 140 -9.82 -39.18 -9.08
C LYS A 140 -8.30 -39.18 -9.25
N LEU A 141 -7.77 -38.30 -10.10
CA LEU A 141 -6.33 -38.18 -10.32
C LEU A 141 -5.59 -37.69 -9.06
N ILE A 142 -6.22 -36.84 -8.24
CA ILE A 142 -5.65 -36.43 -6.94
C ILE A 142 -5.59 -37.63 -5.99
N SER A 143 -6.67 -38.42 -5.89
CA SER A 143 -6.69 -39.62 -5.06
C SER A 143 -5.62 -40.64 -5.49
N GLU A 144 -5.49 -40.88 -6.79
CA GLU A 144 -4.46 -41.77 -7.35
C GLU A 144 -3.05 -41.24 -7.07
N ALA A 145 -2.83 -39.91 -7.16
CA ALA A 145 -1.55 -39.29 -6.84
C ALA A 145 -1.22 -39.34 -5.34
N GLU A 146 -2.22 -39.20 -4.47
CA GLU A 146 -2.08 -39.36 -3.01
C GLU A 146 -1.76 -40.81 -2.63
N GLU A 147 -2.42 -41.79 -3.26
CA GLU A 147 -2.11 -43.22 -3.08
C GLU A 147 -0.69 -43.54 -3.55
N MET A 148 -0.31 -43.16 -4.78
CA MET A 148 1.06 -43.36 -5.28
C MET A 148 2.11 -42.62 -4.45
N GLY A 149 1.78 -41.45 -3.89
CA GLY A 149 2.63 -40.71 -2.96
C GLY A 149 2.80 -41.40 -1.60
N SER A 150 1.76 -42.12 -1.14
CA SER A 150 1.82 -42.93 0.08
C SER A 150 2.60 -44.24 -0.13
N GLU A 151 2.50 -44.83 -1.33
CA GLU A 151 3.26 -46.02 -1.74
C GLU A 151 4.74 -45.70 -2.02
N GLY A 152 5.04 -44.48 -2.48
CA GLY A 152 6.39 -43.99 -2.77
C GLY A 152 7.27 -43.68 -1.55
N LYS A 153 6.79 -43.92 -0.31
CA LYS A 153 7.54 -43.64 0.92
C LYS A 153 8.24 -44.86 1.52
N ARG A 154 8.78 -45.78 0.70
CA ARG A 154 9.84 -46.74 1.09
C ARG A 154 10.73 -47.12 -0.10
N GLN A 155 11.50 -46.16 -0.62
CA GLN A 155 12.78 -46.49 -1.26
C GLN A 155 13.88 -45.67 -0.57
N ASN A 156 14.31 -46.19 0.58
CA ASN A 156 15.70 -46.05 1.05
C ASN A 156 16.53 -47.12 0.35
#